data_AF-A0AAW7FJV3-F1
#
_entry.id   AF-A0AAW7FJV3-F1
#
_cell.length_a   1.000
_cell.length_b   1.000
_cell.length_c   1.000
_cell.angle_alpha   90.00
_cell.angle_beta   90.00
_cell.angle_gamma   90.00
#
_symmetry.space_group_name_H-M   'P 1'
#
loop_
_entity.id
_entity.type
_entity.pdbx_description
1 polymer ?
#
loop_
_entity_poly.entity_id
_entity_poly.type
_entity_poly.pdbx_seq_one_letter_code
_entity_poly.pdbx_strand_id
1 'polypeptide(L)' 'LHGEEQFVSADAGYQGAPQREELAEVDVDWLIAERPGRVKTLKQHPRKNKTAINIEYMKASIRARVEHPFRIIKRQFG' A
#
# COMPACT_ATOMS: atom_id res chain seq x y z
N LEU A 1 6.29 -4.05 -14.05
CA LEU A 1 7.03 -2.80 -13.87
C LEU A 1 7.73 -2.54 -15.18
N HIS A 2 7.53 -1.36 -15.73
CA HIS A 2 8.06 -0.99 -17.03
C HIS A 2 9.51 -0.46 -16.94
N GLY A 3 10.06 -0.36 -15.71
CA GLY A 3 11.47 -0.05 -15.46
C GLY A 3 11.74 1.44 -15.23
N GLU A 4 10.71 2.27 -15.32
CA GLU A 4 10.78 3.73 -15.09
C GLU A 4 10.13 4.13 -13.76
N GLU A 5 9.46 3.19 -13.08
CA GLU A 5 8.80 3.47 -11.81
C GLU A 5 9.84 3.72 -10.72
N GLN A 6 9.64 4.76 -9.91
CA GLN A 6 10.47 5.03 -8.73
C GLN A 6 9.88 4.42 -7.46
N PHE A 7 8.56 4.26 -7.42
CA PHE A 7 7.84 3.70 -6.29
C PHE A 7 6.71 2.80 -6.75
N VAL A 8 6.44 1.77 -5.97
CA VAL A 8 5.37 0.80 -6.22
C VAL A 8 4.48 0.71 -4.99
N SER A 9 3.23 1.14 -5.14
CA SER A 9 2.22 1.03 -4.08
C SER A 9 1.35 -0.21 -4.29
N ALA A 10 1.18 -1.01 -3.24
CA ALA A 10 0.37 -2.23 -3.30
C ALA A 10 -0.37 -2.51 -1.98
N ASP A 11 -1.34 -3.41 -2.03
CA ASP A 11 -2.06 -3.86 -0.84
C ASP A 11 -1.24 -4.84 0.03
N ALA A 12 -1.74 -5.16 1.22
CA ALA A 12 -1.04 -5.97 2.21
C ALA A 12 -0.78 -7.43 1.78
N GLY A 13 -1.42 -7.92 0.72
CA GLY A 13 -1.13 -9.23 0.11
C GLY A 13 0.23 -9.27 -0.60
N TYR A 14 0.78 -8.10 -0.96
CA TYR A 14 2.07 -7.98 -1.64
C TYR A 14 3.23 -7.74 -0.69
N GLN A 15 3.06 -7.91 0.63
CA GLN A 15 4.15 -7.71 1.60
C GLN A 15 5.41 -8.52 1.32
N GLY A 16 5.28 -9.67 0.65
CA GLY A 16 6.39 -10.52 0.22
C GLY A 16 7.03 -10.13 -1.12
N ALA A 17 6.47 -9.16 -1.85
CA ALA A 17 6.93 -8.77 -3.18
C ALA A 17 8.42 -8.32 -3.21
N PRO A 18 8.91 -7.51 -2.25
CA PRO A 18 10.31 -7.07 -2.26
C PRO A 18 11.31 -8.22 -2.02
N GLN A 19 10.85 -9.38 -1.52
CA GLN A 19 11.69 -10.55 -1.25
C GLN A 19 11.64 -11.60 -2.35
N ARG A 20 10.86 -11.39 -3.43
CA ARG A 20 10.80 -12.35 -4.52
C ARG A 20 12.02 -12.20 -5.42
N GLU A 21 12.60 -13.34 -5.81
CA GLU A 21 13.78 -13.38 -6.69
C GLU A 21 13.53 -12.70 -8.04
N GLU A 22 12.32 -12.88 -8.60
CA GLU A 22 11.86 -12.21 -9.82
C GLU A 22 11.82 -10.67 -9.74
N LEU A 23 11.86 -10.09 -8.54
CA LEU A 23 11.82 -8.65 -8.28
C LEU A 23 13.12 -8.14 -7.63
N ALA A 24 14.14 -8.98 -7.49
CA ALA A 24 15.38 -8.64 -6.79
C ALA A 24 16.19 -7.53 -7.47
N GLU A 25 16.11 -7.44 -8.81
CA GLU A 25 16.81 -6.42 -9.62
C GLU A 25 16.01 -5.13 -9.80
N VAL A 26 14.79 -5.08 -9.25
CA VAL A 26 13.91 -3.92 -9.36
C VAL A 26 14.27 -2.89 -8.29
N ASP A 27 14.95 -1.83 -8.70
CA ASP A 27 15.31 -0.70 -7.82
C ASP A 27 14.15 0.29 -7.68
N VAL A 28 13.21 -0.02 -6.77
CA VAL A 28 12.04 0.82 -6.47
C VAL A 28 11.71 0.89 -4.99
N ASP A 29 11.11 2.01 -4.58
CA ASP A 29 10.55 2.16 -3.25
C ASP A 29 9.20 1.42 -3.12
N TRP A 30 9.19 0.36 -2.32
CA TRP A 30 7.99 -0.43 -2.07
C TRP A 30 7.09 0.20 -1.01
N LEU A 31 5.97 0.78 -1.44
CA LEU A 31 4.93 1.38 -0.60
C LEU A 31 3.78 0.40 -0.35
N ILE A 32 4.10 -0.75 0.25
CA ILE A 32 3.13 -1.80 0.52
C ILE A 32 2.35 -1.51 1.82
N ALA A 33 1.04 -1.63 1.78
CA ALA A 33 0.17 -1.40 2.94
C ALA A 33 0.43 -2.40 4.07
N GLU A 34 0.37 -1.94 5.32
CA GLU A 34 0.46 -2.81 6.48
C GLU A 34 -0.81 -3.62 6.71
N ARG A 35 -0.66 -4.76 7.39
CA ARG A 35 -1.82 -5.59 7.77
C ARG A 35 -2.70 -4.83 8.77
N PRO A 36 -4.04 -4.98 8.70
CA PRO A 36 -4.96 -4.29 9.62
C PRO A 36 -4.65 -4.54 11.11
N GLY A 37 -4.18 -5.74 11.47
CA GLY A 37 -3.76 -6.06 12.85
C GLY A 37 -2.59 -5.20 13.34
N ARG A 38 -1.57 -5.00 12.49
CA ARG A 38 -0.41 -4.15 12.81
C ARG A 38 -0.81 -2.69 12.94
N VAL A 39 -1.64 -2.21 12.01
CA VAL A 39 -2.20 -0.84 12.06
C VAL A 39 -3.02 -0.61 13.34
N LYS A 40 -3.80 -1.62 13.76
CA LYS A 40 -4.55 -1.56 15.03
C LYS A 40 -3.63 -1.39 16.23
N THR A 41 -2.51 -2.12 16.30
CA THR A 41 -1.50 -1.97 17.36
C THR A 41 -0.87 -0.58 17.35
N LEU A 42 -0.53 -0.04 16.17
CA LEU A 42 0.04 1.31 16.06
C LEU A 42 -0.91 2.37 16.64
N LYS A 43 -2.20 2.24 16.36
CA LYS A 43 -3.26 3.14 16.84
C LYS A 43 -3.51 3.09 18.34
N GLN A 44 -3.02 2.08 19.07
CA GLN A 44 -3.12 2.04 20.54
C GLN A 44 -2.28 3.14 21.20
N HIS A 45 -1.19 3.58 20.56
CA HIS A 45 -0.29 4.63 21.07
C HIS A 45 -0.03 5.71 20.00
N PRO A 46 -1.06 6.48 19.61
CA PRO A 46 -1.00 7.33 18.41
C PRO A 46 -0.01 8.49 18.52
N ARG A 47 0.25 9.01 19.72
CA ARG A 47 1.26 10.06 19.94
C ARG A 47 2.68 9.58 19.64
N LYS A 48 3.01 8.34 20.03
CA LYS A 48 4.31 7.72 19.76
C LYS A 48 4.44 7.28 18.29
N ASN A 49 3.34 6.78 17.71
CA ASN A 49 3.32 6.18 16.38
C ASN A 49 2.79 7.12 15.29
N LYS A 50 2.77 8.44 15.52
CA LYS A 50 2.13 9.43 14.63
C LYS A 50 2.60 9.30 13.18
N THR A 51 3.91 9.22 12.97
CA THR A 51 4.52 9.10 11.64
C THR A 51 4.09 7.82 10.94
N ALA A 52 4.15 6.67 11.61
CA ALA A 52 3.75 5.38 11.02
C ALA A 52 2.27 5.34 10.65
N ILE A 53 1.39 5.90 11.51
CA ILE A 53 -0.04 6.00 11.23
C ILE A 53 -0.30 6.90 10.00
N ASN A 54 0.42 8.01 9.89
CA ASN A 54 0.29 8.92 8.76
C ASN A 54 0.76 8.28 7.45
N ILE A 55 1.84 7.50 7.48
CA ILE A 55 2.33 6.75 6.32
C ILE A 55 1.25 5.77 5.84
N GLU A 56 0.66 4.98 6.74
CA GLU A 56 -0.40 4.04 6.37
C GLU A 56 -1.67 4.75 5.86
N TYR A 57 -1.98 5.91 6.40
CA TYR A 57 -3.05 6.75 5.89
C TYR A 57 -2.77 7.24 4.46
N MET A 58 -1.55 7.67 4.16
CA MET A 58 -1.14 8.10 2.81
C MET A 58 -1.21 6.93 1.81
N LYS A 59 -0.70 5.75 2.17
CA LYS A 59 -0.82 4.54 1.34
C LYS A 59 -2.28 4.21 1.03
N ALA A 60 -3.16 4.29 2.03
CA ALA A 60 -4.60 4.06 1.85
C ALA A 60 -5.25 5.12 0.94
N SER A 61 -4.84 6.39 1.05
CA SER A 61 -5.33 7.47 0.19
C SER A 61 -4.95 7.27 -1.28
N ILE A 62 -3.71 6.85 -1.56
CA ILE A 62 -3.24 6.52 -2.91
C ILE A 62 -4.10 5.38 -3.49
N ARG A 63 -4.31 4.31 -2.72
CA ARG A 63 -5.16 3.17 -3.14
C ARG A 63 -6.59 3.59 -3.45
N ALA A 64 -7.18 4.43 -2.61
CA ALA A 64 -8.54 4.90 -2.79
C ALA A 64 -8.76 5.62 -4.14
N ARG A 65 -7.74 6.31 -4.67
CA ARG A 65 -7.83 6.98 -5.99
C ARG A 65 -8.08 6.00 -7.13
N VAL A 66 -7.58 4.78 -7.05
CA VAL A 66 -7.74 3.74 -8.07
C VAL A 66 -8.93 2.83 -7.75
N GLU A 67 -9.07 2.42 -6.50
CA GLU A 67 -10.11 1.49 -6.06
C GLU A 67 -11.51 2.11 -6.12
N HIS A 68 -11.64 3.41 -5.86
CA HIS A 68 -12.94 4.10 -5.87
C HIS A 68 -13.60 4.11 -7.26
N PRO A 69 -12.95 4.60 -8.34
CA PRO A 69 -13.54 4.55 -9.67
C PRO A 69 -13.75 3.11 -10.15
N PHE A 70 -12.82 2.19 -9.86
CA PHE A 70 -12.99 0.78 -10.22
C PHE A 70 -14.24 0.16 -9.56
N ARG A 71 -14.48 0.47 -8.28
CA ARG A 71 -15.69 0.05 -7.57
C ARG A 71 -16.96 0.62 -8.20
N ILE A 72 -16.95 1.88 -8.65
CA ILE A 72 -18.10 2.48 -9.35
C ILE A 72 -18.38 1.71 -10.64
N ILE A 73 -17.36 1.56 -11.49
CA ILE A 73 -17.47 0.85 -12.78
C ILE A 73 -18.03 -0.56 -12.55
N LYS A 74 -17.38 -1.34 -11.67
CA LYS A 74 -17.74 -2.74 -11.43
C LYS A 74 -19.09 -2.96 -10.76
N ARG A 75 -19.62 -1.97 -10.02
CA ARG A 75 -20.91 -2.12 -9.33
C ARG A 75 -22.08 -1.50 -10.06
N GLN A 76 -21.87 -0.42 -10.80
CA GLN A 76 -22.94 0.32 -11.47
C GLN A 76 -23.09 -0.09 -12.94
N PHE A 77 -22.00 -0.45 -13.60
CA PHE A 77 -22.00 -0.71 -15.05
C PHE A 77 -21.77 -2.18 -15.42
N GLY A 78 -21.40 -3.03 -14.46
CA GLY A 78 -21.40 -4.50 -14.58
C GLY A 78 -20.69 -5.05 -15.80
#